data_AF-A0A364L839-F1
#
_entry.id   AF-A0A364L839-F1
#
_cell.length_a   1.000
_cell.length_b   1.000
_cell.length_c   1.000
_cell.angle_alpha   90.00
_cell.angle_beta   90.00
_cell.angle_gamma   90.00
#
_symmetry.space_group_name_H-M   'P 1'
#
loop_
_entity.id
_entity.type
_entity.pdbx_description
1 polymer ?
#
loop_
_entity_poly.entity_id
_entity_poly.type
_entity_poly.pdbx_seq_one_letter_code
_entity_poly.pdbx_strand_id
1 'polypeptide(L)'
;MRRMGVADETTQLENATERPIIFICHSLGGIIVKRALIFSASRVALQTSRIHSLYLCTYGILFFGTPHNGSNKARMLSGLQNLATTVVPKRVAQFESGLLKSLKDGSETLQNITNDFAPLMPRFQMYFFWEQLKSDLKYTKDYVVDESSAAPMLESMSGRCGIAADHRGMCKFHSPNSAGFPTVIAALKRFSQSAPNTIAPRLAQYADQLNERRKYEAMELLNSI
;
A
#
# COMPACT_ATOMS: atom_id res chain seq x y z
N MET A 1 0.71 3.73 51.07
CA MET A 1 0.06 2.83 50.10
C MET A 1 -0.40 3.65 48.90
N ARG A 2 0.35 3.62 47.80
CA ARG A 2 0.15 4.45 46.61
C ARG A 2 -0.96 3.86 45.73
N ARG A 3 -1.93 4.68 45.32
CA ARG A 3 -2.84 4.39 44.21
C ARG A 3 -2.03 4.48 42.90
N MET A 4 -1.89 3.37 42.19
CA MET A 4 -1.36 3.34 40.82
C MET A 4 -2.44 3.88 39.88
N GLY A 5 -2.11 4.98 39.22
CA GLY A 5 -2.92 5.62 38.21
C GLY A 5 -2.95 4.80 36.93
N VAL A 6 -4.12 4.85 36.29
CA VAL A 6 -4.35 4.48 34.89
C VAL A 6 -3.64 5.52 34.03
N ALA A 7 -2.39 5.25 33.68
CA ALA A 7 -1.61 6.07 32.75
C ALA A 7 -0.60 5.17 32.03
N ASP A 8 -1.04 4.36 31.06
CA ASP A 8 -0.11 3.74 30.09
C ASP A 8 -0.75 3.19 28.81
N GLU A 9 -1.63 3.95 28.14
CA GLU A 9 -2.02 3.63 26.74
C GLU A 9 -2.00 4.84 25.79
N THR A 10 -2.11 6.06 26.31
CA THR A 10 -2.10 7.28 25.51
C THR A 10 -0.70 7.85 25.21
N THR A 11 0.34 7.39 25.91
CA THR A 11 1.74 7.82 25.71
C THR A 11 2.39 7.25 24.43
N GLN A 12 1.75 6.30 23.74
CA GLN A 12 2.31 5.66 22.53
C GLN A 12 1.94 6.36 21.19
N LEU A 13 1.09 7.38 21.21
CA LEU A 13 0.61 8.08 20.00
C LEU A 13 1.42 9.32 19.62
N GLU A 14 2.35 9.78 20.46
CA GLU A 14 3.03 11.06 20.27
C GLU A 14 3.97 11.11 19.05
N ASN A 15 4.42 9.95 18.54
CA ASN A 15 5.32 9.87 17.36
C ASN A 15 4.71 9.11 16.17
N ALA A 16 3.40 8.89 16.13
CA ALA A 16 2.78 8.07 15.07
C ALA A 16 3.02 8.62 13.65
N THR A 17 3.22 9.94 13.50
CA THR A 17 3.45 10.62 12.23
C THR A 17 4.89 10.59 11.72
N GLU A 18 5.81 9.98 12.47
CA GLU A 18 7.24 9.92 12.12
C GLU A 18 7.75 8.47 11.98
N ARG A 19 6.90 7.49 12.30
CA ARG A 19 7.27 6.08 12.26
C ARG A 19 7.34 5.58 10.83
N PRO A 20 8.43 4.90 10.42
CA PRO A 20 8.50 4.27 9.12
C PRO A 20 7.35 3.28 8.89
N ILE A 21 6.74 3.34 7.71
CA ILE A 21 5.59 2.52 7.32
C ILE A 21 6.01 1.56 6.21
N ILE A 22 5.62 0.29 6.37
CA ILE A 22 5.70 -0.73 5.33
C ILE A 22 4.29 -1.25 5.09
N PHE A 23 3.79 -1.10 3.87
CA PHE A 23 2.48 -1.63 3.50
C PHE A 23 2.60 -3.07 3.00
N ILE A 24 1.66 -3.91 3.42
CA ILE A 24 1.47 -5.26 2.89
C ILE A 24 0.08 -5.29 2.28
N CYS A 25 0.04 -5.41 0.96
CA CYS A 25 -1.16 -5.19 0.16
C CYS A 25 -1.52 -6.47 -0.57
N HIS A 26 -2.79 -6.87 -0.52
CA HIS A 26 -3.32 -7.95 -1.34
C HIS A 26 -4.38 -7.44 -2.31
N SER A 27 -4.31 -7.90 -3.55
CA SER A 27 -5.30 -7.61 -4.59
C SER A 27 -5.58 -6.10 -4.71
N LEU A 28 -6.85 -5.69 -4.64
CA LEU A 28 -7.29 -4.30 -4.69
C LEU A 28 -6.73 -3.41 -3.57
N GLY A 29 -6.30 -3.98 -2.45
CA GLY A 29 -5.65 -3.23 -1.37
C GLY A 29 -4.43 -2.45 -1.85
N GLY A 30 -3.69 -3.00 -2.83
CA GLY A 30 -2.56 -2.31 -3.43
C GLY A 30 -2.96 -1.07 -4.24
N ILE A 31 -4.11 -1.10 -4.90
CA ILE A 31 -4.67 0.06 -5.61
C ILE A 31 -5.10 1.14 -4.62
N ILE A 32 -5.73 0.74 -3.52
CA ILE A 32 -6.15 1.67 -2.46
C ILE A 32 -4.93 2.38 -1.87
N VAL A 33 -3.87 1.64 -1.53
CA VAL A 33 -2.63 2.22 -1.00
C VAL A 33 -1.97 3.17 -1.99
N LYS A 34 -1.89 2.81 -3.28
CA LYS A 34 -1.41 3.74 -4.33
C LYS A 34 -2.19 5.05 -4.31
N ARG A 35 -3.53 4.99 -4.32
CA ARG A 35 -4.38 6.19 -4.32
C ARG A 35 -4.21 7.01 -3.04
N ALA A 36 -4.10 6.36 -1.90
CA ALA A 36 -3.85 7.03 -0.61
C ALA A 36 -2.48 7.75 -0.60
N LEU A 37 -1.44 7.14 -1.17
CA LEU A 37 -0.11 7.75 -1.28
C LEU A 37 -0.08 8.91 -2.28
N ILE A 38 -0.75 8.80 -3.43
CA ILE A 38 -0.93 9.92 -4.37
C ILE A 38 -1.63 11.09 -3.68
N PHE A 39 -2.73 10.80 -2.99
CA PHE A 39 -3.47 11.81 -2.25
C PHE A 39 -2.60 12.44 -1.17
N SER A 40 -1.88 11.63 -0.39
CA SER A 40 -0.98 12.12 0.65
C SER A 40 0.15 13.00 0.09
N ALA A 41 0.76 12.59 -1.02
CA ALA A 41 1.85 13.33 -1.67
C ALA A 41 1.42 14.73 -2.11
N SER A 42 0.18 14.89 -2.57
CA SER A 42 -0.36 16.20 -3.02
C SER A 42 -0.76 17.14 -1.86
N ARG A 43 -0.77 16.66 -0.61
CA ARG A 43 -1.25 17.44 0.56
C ARG A 43 -0.12 18.08 1.35
N VAL A 44 0.66 18.93 0.68
CA VAL A 44 1.85 19.61 1.24
C VAL A 44 1.49 20.82 2.14
N ALA A 45 0.22 21.18 2.29
CA ALA A 45 -0.21 22.31 3.10
C ALA A 45 0.04 22.08 4.61
N LEU A 46 0.33 23.17 5.35
CA LEU A 46 0.60 23.13 6.80
C LEU A 46 -0.54 22.46 7.60
N GLN A 47 -1.79 22.70 7.19
CA GLN A 47 -2.98 22.14 7.82
C GLN A 47 -3.19 20.64 7.55
N THR A 48 -2.46 20.07 6.57
CA THR A 48 -2.57 18.67 6.15
C THR A 48 -1.31 17.85 6.44
N SER A 49 -0.44 18.33 7.33
CA SER A 49 0.84 17.67 7.68
C SER A 49 0.66 16.20 8.09
N ARG A 50 -0.39 15.87 8.84
CA ARG A 50 -0.72 14.49 9.23
C ARG A 50 -1.13 13.60 8.05
N ILE A 51 -1.75 14.16 7.02
CA ILE A 51 -2.09 13.40 5.80
C ILE A 51 -0.81 13.18 4.99
N HIS A 52 0.03 14.20 4.88
CA HIS A 52 1.31 14.13 4.16
C HIS A 52 2.31 13.16 4.79
N SER A 53 2.23 12.97 6.11
CA SER A 53 3.12 12.04 6.82
C SER A 53 3.02 10.60 6.30
N LEU A 54 1.88 10.19 5.75
CA LEU A 54 1.73 8.88 5.11
C LEU A 54 2.73 8.72 3.95
N TYR A 55 2.82 9.70 3.05
CA TYR A 55 3.77 9.72 1.95
C TYR A 55 5.22 9.85 2.44
N LEU A 56 5.47 10.67 3.46
CA LEU A 56 6.82 10.87 3.99
C LEU A 56 7.38 9.63 4.68
N CYS A 57 6.56 8.99 5.51
CA CYS A 57 6.95 7.87 6.35
C CYS A 57 6.88 6.52 5.65
N THR A 58 6.19 6.43 4.50
CA THR A 58 6.18 5.17 3.75
C THR A 58 7.55 4.89 3.17
N TYR A 59 8.14 3.78 3.62
CA TYR A 59 9.41 3.29 3.14
C TYR A 59 9.21 2.31 1.99
N GLY A 60 8.30 1.36 2.15
CA GLY A 60 8.12 0.29 1.16
C GLY A 60 6.75 -0.35 1.15
N ILE A 61 6.49 -1.11 0.09
CA ILE A 61 5.21 -1.73 -0.20
C ILE A 61 5.45 -3.15 -0.74
N LEU A 62 4.80 -4.13 -0.14
CA LEU A 62 4.76 -5.50 -0.66
C LEU A 62 3.39 -5.71 -1.30
N PHE A 63 3.37 -5.96 -2.61
CA PHE A 63 2.15 -6.21 -3.37
C PHE A 63 1.96 -7.70 -3.62
N PHE A 64 0.79 -8.24 -3.27
CA PHE A 64 0.39 -9.63 -3.49
C PHE A 64 -0.79 -9.67 -4.44
N GLY A 65 -0.56 -10.08 -5.70
CA GLY A 65 -1.61 -10.22 -6.70
C GLY A 65 -2.35 -8.91 -6.98
N THR A 66 -1.69 -7.76 -6.85
CA THR A 66 -2.32 -6.46 -7.15
C THR A 66 -2.34 -6.24 -8.66
N PRO A 67 -3.48 -5.89 -9.29
CA PRO A 67 -3.54 -5.69 -10.74
C PRO A 67 -2.97 -4.31 -11.14
N HIS A 68 -1.65 -4.19 -11.35
CA HIS A 68 -1.00 -2.90 -11.62
C HIS A 68 -1.34 -2.33 -13.01
N ASN A 69 -1.39 -3.15 -14.07
CA ASN A 69 -1.62 -2.68 -15.45
C ASN A 69 -3.09 -2.85 -15.89
N GLY A 70 -4.00 -2.95 -14.91
CA GLY A 70 -5.31 -3.53 -15.12
C GLY A 70 -5.23 -5.05 -15.31
N SER A 71 -6.35 -5.72 -15.07
CA SER A 71 -6.55 -7.14 -15.34
C SER A 71 -7.83 -7.26 -16.17
N ASN A 72 -8.01 -8.37 -16.90
CA ASN A 72 -9.28 -8.62 -17.57
C ASN A 72 -10.42 -8.51 -16.53
N LYS A 73 -11.26 -7.48 -16.69
CA LYS A 73 -12.30 -7.10 -15.72
C LYS A 73 -13.17 -8.29 -15.34
N ALA A 74 -13.52 -9.13 -16.32
CA ALA A 74 -14.35 -10.31 -16.09
C ALA A 74 -13.65 -11.35 -15.23
N ARG A 75 -12.35 -11.58 -15.41
CA ARG A 75 -11.55 -12.55 -14.62
C ARG A 75 -11.37 -12.08 -13.19
N MET A 76 -10.99 -10.81 -13.01
CA MET A 76 -10.83 -10.23 -11.67
C MET A 76 -12.16 -10.20 -10.92
N LEU A 77 -13.25 -9.77 -11.58
CA LEU A 77 -14.58 -9.73 -10.98
C LEU A 77 -15.10 -11.12 -10.64
N SER A 78 -14.93 -12.11 -11.53
CA SER A 78 -15.35 -13.50 -11.28
C SER A 78 -14.53 -14.13 -10.15
N GLY A 79 -13.23 -13.83 -10.10
CA GLY A 79 -12.35 -14.21 -8.99
C GLY A 79 -12.85 -13.61 -7.68
N LEU A 80 -12.95 -12.28 -7.60
CA LEU A 80 -13.40 -11.59 -6.38
C LEU A 80 -14.82 -11.96 -5.95
N GLN A 81 -15.75 -12.18 -6.89
CA GLN A 81 -17.12 -12.61 -6.58
C GLN A 81 -17.16 -14.03 -6.00
N ASN A 82 -16.43 -14.98 -6.57
CA ASN A 82 -16.30 -16.33 -5.98
C ASN A 82 -15.58 -16.29 -4.62
N LEU A 83 -14.69 -15.32 -4.41
CA LEU A 83 -14.00 -15.11 -3.13
C LEU A 83 -14.95 -14.53 -2.06
N ALA A 84 -15.81 -13.59 -2.43
CA ALA A 84 -16.76 -12.93 -1.53
C ALA A 84 -17.88 -13.86 -1.06
N THR A 85 -18.34 -14.79 -1.90
CA THR A 85 -19.45 -15.70 -1.57
C THR A 85 -19.07 -16.77 -0.55
N THR A 86 -17.77 -17.00 -0.28
CA THR A 86 -17.36 -18.15 0.53
C THR A 86 -17.23 -17.85 2.04
N VAL A 87 -16.90 -16.63 2.51
CA VAL A 87 -16.77 -16.36 3.98
C VAL A 87 -16.89 -14.87 4.38
N VAL A 88 -17.57 -14.01 3.61
CA VAL A 88 -17.51 -12.55 3.87
C VAL A 88 -18.77 -12.01 4.59
N PRO A 89 -18.63 -11.30 5.74
CA PRO A 89 -19.76 -10.65 6.41
C PRO A 89 -20.51 -9.68 5.50
N LYS A 90 -21.85 -9.64 5.58
CA LYS A 90 -22.74 -8.85 4.68
C LYS A 90 -22.31 -7.40 4.45
N ARG A 91 -21.68 -6.74 5.44
CA ARG A 91 -21.18 -5.34 5.31
C ARG A 91 -19.96 -5.21 4.39
N VAL A 92 -19.03 -6.17 4.45
CA VAL A 92 -17.85 -6.20 3.57
C VAL A 92 -18.26 -6.61 2.16
N ALA A 93 -19.23 -7.54 2.03
CA ALA A 93 -19.80 -7.90 0.74
C ALA A 93 -20.51 -6.72 0.04
N GLN A 94 -21.17 -5.83 0.79
CA GLN A 94 -21.76 -4.60 0.24
C GLN A 94 -20.70 -3.59 -0.21
N PHE A 95 -19.65 -3.37 0.58
CA PHE A 95 -18.54 -2.50 0.22
C PHE A 95 -17.79 -3.01 -1.02
N GLU A 96 -17.53 -4.31 -1.07
CA GLU A 96 -16.98 -4.98 -2.24
C GLU A 96 -17.93 -4.88 -3.43
N SER A 97 -19.25 -5.01 -3.29
CA SER A 97 -20.17 -4.87 -4.42
C SER A 97 -20.15 -3.47 -5.05
N GLY A 98 -19.98 -2.41 -4.23
CA GLY A 98 -19.80 -1.04 -4.70
C GLY A 98 -18.45 -0.83 -5.38
N LEU A 99 -17.36 -1.33 -4.77
CA LEU A 99 -16.02 -1.33 -5.35
C LEU A 99 -15.97 -2.12 -6.66
N LEU A 100 -16.53 -3.32 -6.70
CA LEU A 100 -16.63 -4.22 -7.85
C LEU A 100 -17.45 -3.60 -8.98
N LYS A 101 -18.52 -2.85 -8.67
CA LYS A 101 -19.29 -2.07 -9.65
C LYS A 101 -18.47 -0.90 -10.20
N SER A 102 -17.79 -0.14 -9.34
CA SER A 102 -16.86 0.91 -9.76
C SER A 102 -15.64 0.39 -10.53
N LEU A 103 -15.17 -0.83 -10.25
CA LEU A 103 -14.10 -1.52 -10.99
C LEU A 103 -14.59 -2.04 -12.34
N LYS A 104 -15.86 -2.46 -12.43
CA LYS A 104 -16.55 -2.81 -13.69
C LYS A 104 -16.51 -1.64 -14.66
N ASP A 105 -16.75 -0.43 -14.15
CA ASP A 105 -16.75 0.80 -14.95
C ASP A 105 -15.37 1.46 -15.05
N GLY A 106 -14.46 1.23 -14.08
CA GLY A 106 -13.25 2.04 -13.85
C GLY A 106 -11.90 1.42 -14.23
N SER A 107 -11.77 0.72 -15.37
CA SER A 107 -10.41 0.39 -15.87
C SER A 107 -9.58 1.64 -16.11
N GLU A 108 -10.23 2.69 -16.61
CA GLU A 108 -9.62 4.01 -16.74
C GLU A 108 -9.19 4.54 -15.37
N THR A 109 -10.03 4.41 -14.34
CA THR A 109 -9.66 4.80 -12.97
C THR A 109 -8.46 4.02 -12.44
N LEU A 110 -8.41 2.69 -12.64
CA LEU A 110 -7.27 1.87 -12.22
C LEU A 110 -5.99 2.24 -12.96
N GLN A 111 -6.09 2.44 -14.27
CA GLN A 111 -4.96 2.84 -15.10
C GLN A 111 -4.46 4.23 -14.71
N ASN A 112 -5.37 5.18 -14.47
CA ASN A 112 -5.05 6.53 -14.00
C ASN A 112 -4.34 6.47 -12.65
N ILE A 113 -4.81 5.65 -11.70
CA ILE A 113 -4.11 5.46 -10.42
C ILE A 113 -2.70 4.92 -10.63
N THR A 114 -2.50 3.97 -11.54
CA THR A 114 -1.15 3.46 -11.82
C THR A 114 -0.27 4.53 -12.47
N ASN A 115 -0.80 5.29 -13.43
CA ASN A 115 -0.07 6.37 -14.10
C ASN A 115 0.30 7.48 -13.11
N ASP A 116 -0.63 7.90 -12.25
CA ASP A 116 -0.40 8.91 -11.20
C ASP A 116 0.60 8.43 -10.14
N PHE A 117 0.67 7.12 -9.89
CA PHE A 117 1.61 6.55 -8.93
C PHE A 117 3.02 6.39 -9.51
N ALA A 118 3.15 6.25 -10.83
CA ALA A 118 4.42 5.99 -11.50
C ALA A 118 5.55 6.98 -11.14
N PRO A 119 5.31 8.30 -11.07
CA PRO A 119 6.32 9.26 -10.63
C PRO A 119 6.76 9.09 -9.17
N LEU A 120 5.91 8.50 -8.31
CA LEU A 120 6.20 8.31 -6.88
C LEU A 120 6.97 7.01 -6.62
N MET A 121 6.91 6.06 -7.55
CA MET A 121 7.49 4.72 -7.40
C MET A 121 8.97 4.71 -6.98
N PRO A 122 9.88 5.52 -7.56
CA PRO A 122 11.29 5.52 -7.18
C PRO A 122 11.56 5.85 -5.71
N ARG A 123 10.59 6.47 -5.02
CA ARG A 123 10.70 6.80 -3.59
C ARG A 123 10.52 5.59 -2.67
N PHE A 124 9.83 4.55 -3.13
CA PHE A 124 9.43 3.43 -2.30
C PHE A 124 10.19 2.16 -2.68
N GLN A 125 10.58 1.39 -1.68
CA GLN A 125 11.02 0.02 -1.92
C GLN A 125 9.80 -0.86 -2.19
N MET A 126 9.75 -1.52 -3.35
CA MET A 126 8.58 -2.31 -3.74
C MET A 126 8.97 -3.76 -4.01
N TYR A 127 8.17 -4.68 -3.49
CA TYR A 127 8.29 -6.10 -3.78
C TYR A 127 6.98 -6.63 -4.35
N PHE A 128 7.05 -7.38 -5.44
CA PHE A 128 5.86 -7.87 -6.14
C PHE A 128 5.74 -9.38 -6.05
N PHE A 129 4.57 -9.86 -5.67
CA PHE A 129 4.25 -11.27 -5.57
C PHE A 129 3.07 -11.60 -6.47
N TRP A 130 3.16 -12.70 -7.22
CA TRP A 130 2.08 -13.19 -8.09
C TRP A 130 1.68 -14.62 -7.75
N GLU A 131 0.47 -15.01 -8.11
CA GLU A 131 -0.05 -16.37 -7.97
C GLU A 131 0.56 -17.30 -9.04
N GLN A 132 0.90 -18.53 -8.67
CA GLN A 132 1.37 -19.56 -9.60
C GLN A 132 0.39 -20.72 -9.76
N LEU A 133 -0.68 -20.76 -8.95
CA LEU A 133 -1.77 -21.71 -9.15
C LEU A 133 -3.03 -20.96 -9.60
N LYS A 134 -3.76 -21.55 -10.54
CA LYS A 134 -5.01 -20.98 -11.03
C LYS A 134 -6.12 -21.09 -9.98
N SER A 135 -6.90 -20.03 -9.85
CA SER A 135 -8.08 -19.99 -9.00
C SER A 135 -9.28 -20.63 -9.71
N ASP A 136 -10.22 -21.16 -8.94
CA ASP A 136 -11.50 -21.64 -9.48
C ASP A 136 -12.46 -20.45 -9.74
N LEU A 137 -12.70 -20.16 -11.02
CA LEU A 137 -13.55 -19.07 -11.49
C LEU A 137 -14.93 -19.59 -11.96
N LYS A 138 -15.50 -20.58 -11.25
CA LYS A 138 -16.84 -21.17 -11.43
C LYS A 138 -17.01 -22.00 -12.70
N TYR A 139 -16.63 -21.46 -13.85
CA TYR A 139 -16.74 -22.13 -15.16
C TYR A 139 -15.37 -22.43 -15.78
N THR A 140 -14.29 -21.88 -15.22
CA THR A 140 -12.93 -22.08 -15.69
C THR A 140 -11.96 -22.02 -14.52
N LYS A 141 -10.76 -22.59 -14.71
CA LYS A 141 -9.62 -22.34 -13.84
C LYS A 141 -8.70 -21.36 -14.54
N ASP A 142 -8.47 -20.21 -13.91
CA ASP A 142 -7.59 -19.19 -14.45
C ASP A 142 -6.92 -18.38 -13.34
N TYR A 143 -5.89 -17.63 -13.67
CA TYR A 143 -5.33 -16.63 -12.76
C TYR A 143 -6.33 -15.49 -12.59
N VAL A 144 -6.49 -15.01 -11.35
CA VAL A 144 -7.26 -13.79 -11.06
C VAL A 144 -6.53 -12.57 -11.60
N VAL A 145 -5.20 -12.55 -11.48
CA VAL A 145 -4.33 -11.49 -12.00
C VAL A 145 -3.16 -12.09 -12.76
N ASP A 146 -2.97 -11.66 -14.00
CA ASP A 146 -1.84 -12.10 -14.82
C ASP A 146 -0.51 -11.64 -14.21
N GLU A 147 0.55 -12.45 -14.35
CA GLU A 147 1.88 -12.16 -13.80
C GLU A 147 2.40 -10.78 -14.20
N SER A 148 2.27 -10.41 -15.48
CA SER A 148 2.72 -9.11 -15.99
C SER A 148 1.99 -7.92 -15.35
N SER A 149 0.77 -8.13 -14.85
CA SER A 149 -0.01 -7.15 -14.11
C SER A 149 0.29 -7.19 -12.61
N ALA A 150 0.48 -8.38 -12.02
CA ALA A 150 0.80 -8.56 -10.60
C ALA A 150 2.23 -8.13 -10.24
N ALA A 151 3.18 -8.39 -11.15
CA ALA A 151 4.59 -8.11 -11.03
C ALA A 151 5.11 -7.50 -12.34
N PRO A 152 4.82 -6.22 -12.63
CA PRO A 152 5.36 -5.53 -13.81
C PRO A 152 6.88 -5.34 -13.69
N MET A 153 7.63 -5.58 -14.76
CA MET A 153 9.09 -5.42 -14.77
C MET A 153 9.44 -3.94 -14.65
N LEU A 154 10.10 -3.57 -13.56
CA LEU A 154 10.37 -2.18 -13.21
C LEU A 154 11.80 -2.07 -12.70
N GLU A 155 12.50 -1.03 -13.10
CA GLU A 155 13.89 -0.79 -12.67
C GLU A 155 13.98 -0.44 -11.17
N SER A 156 12.96 0.22 -10.63
CA SER A 156 12.89 0.64 -9.22
C SER A 156 12.41 -0.44 -8.24
N MET A 157 12.18 -1.68 -8.69
CA MET A 157 11.69 -2.74 -7.80
C MET A 157 12.81 -3.36 -6.96
N SER A 158 12.53 -3.64 -5.68
CA SER A 158 13.43 -4.36 -4.78
C SER A 158 13.45 -5.88 -5.05
N GLY A 159 12.47 -6.38 -5.80
CA GLY A 159 12.37 -7.79 -6.18
C GLY A 159 10.96 -8.22 -6.59
N ARG A 160 10.88 -9.46 -7.08
CA ARG A 160 9.64 -10.14 -7.45
C ARG A 160 9.73 -11.62 -7.11
N CYS A 161 8.61 -12.26 -6.75
CA CYS A 161 8.59 -13.70 -6.47
C CYS A 161 7.20 -14.31 -6.69
N GLY A 162 7.14 -15.42 -7.41
CA GLY A 162 5.91 -16.19 -7.55
C GLY A 162 5.64 -16.99 -6.28
N ILE A 163 4.38 -17.02 -5.85
CA ILE A 163 3.93 -17.82 -4.71
C ILE A 163 3.21 -19.04 -5.26
N ALA A 164 3.62 -20.24 -4.83
CA ALA A 164 3.01 -21.52 -5.20
C ALA A 164 1.65 -21.72 -4.49
N ALA A 165 0.73 -20.80 -4.76
CA ALA A 165 -0.64 -20.76 -4.26
C ALA A 165 -1.52 -20.04 -5.29
N ASP A 166 -2.83 -20.20 -5.13
CA ASP A 166 -3.81 -19.39 -5.86
C ASP A 166 -3.93 -17.99 -5.24
N HIS A 167 -4.64 -17.09 -5.93
CA HIS A 167 -4.84 -15.70 -5.46
C HIS A 167 -5.36 -15.60 -4.02
N ARG A 168 -6.13 -16.58 -3.54
CA ARG A 168 -6.69 -16.61 -2.17
C ARG A 168 -5.69 -17.12 -1.15
N GLY A 169 -4.86 -18.07 -1.54
CA GLY A 169 -3.92 -18.79 -0.71
C GLY A 169 -2.56 -18.11 -0.61
N MET A 170 -2.22 -17.19 -1.52
CA MET A 170 -0.87 -16.60 -1.58
C MET A 170 -0.44 -15.80 -0.35
N CYS A 171 -1.38 -15.40 0.51
CA CYS A 171 -1.11 -14.73 1.78
C CYS A 171 -1.35 -15.64 3.01
N LYS A 172 -1.62 -16.94 2.80
CA LYS A 172 -1.99 -17.90 3.85
C LYS A 172 -0.92 -18.97 4.01
N PHE A 173 0.15 -18.59 4.69
CA PHE A 173 1.27 -19.49 4.96
C PHE A 173 0.94 -20.41 6.14
N HIS A 174 1.01 -21.72 5.93
CA HIS A 174 0.71 -22.72 6.95
C HIS A 174 1.93 -23.06 7.82
N SER A 175 3.14 -22.75 7.34
CA SER A 175 4.39 -22.94 8.08
C SER A 175 5.46 -21.95 7.63
N PRO A 176 6.53 -21.75 8.43
CA PRO A 176 7.69 -20.96 8.02
C PRO A 176 8.43 -21.52 6.78
N ASN A 177 8.17 -22.77 6.41
CA ASN A 177 8.77 -23.43 5.25
C ASN A 177 7.85 -23.40 4.02
N SER A 178 6.67 -22.79 4.12
CA SER A 178 5.77 -22.63 2.97
C SER A 178 6.46 -21.85 1.86
N ALA A 179 6.27 -22.31 0.61
CA ALA A 179 6.86 -21.66 -0.56
C ALA A 179 6.52 -20.15 -0.58
N GLY A 180 7.54 -19.32 -0.82
CA GLY A 180 7.42 -17.86 -0.82
C GLY A 180 7.48 -17.19 0.56
N PHE A 181 7.14 -17.88 1.66
CA PHE A 181 7.23 -17.29 3.01
C PHE A 181 8.65 -16.83 3.37
N PRO A 182 9.73 -17.61 3.14
CA PRO A 182 11.09 -17.15 3.39
C PRO A 182 11.43 -15.86 2.65
N THR A 183 10.99 -15.74 1.39
CA THR A 183 11.20 -14.55 0.56
C THR A 183 10.46 -13.33 1.10
N VAL A 184 9.19 -13.50 1.50
CA VAL A 184 8.38 -12.44 2.11
C VAL A 184 9.02 -11.95 3.40
N ILE A 185 9.42 -12.85 4.28
CA ILE A 185 10.05 -12.49 5.56
C ILE A 185 11.43 -11.86 5.35
N ALA A 186 12.22 -12.35 4.40
CA ALA A 186 13.50 -11.73 4.06
C ALA A 186 13.32 -10.28 3.56
N ALA A 187 12.33 -10.05 2.67
CA ALA A 187 12.00 -8.71 2.20
C ALA A 187 11.53 -7.80 3.35
N LEU A 188 10.64 -8.28 4.22
CA LEU A 188 10.13 -7.53 5.37
C LEU A 188 11.25 -7.19 6.37
N LYS A 189 12.11 -8.16 6.72
CA LYS A 189 13.24 -7.93 7.62
C LYS A 189 14.19 -6.88 7.04
N ARG A 190 14.55 -7.00 5.77
CA ARG A 190 15.39 -6.03 5.07
C ARG A 190 14.75 -4.65 5.09
N PHE A 191 13.46 -4.55 4.75
CA PHE A 191 12.76 -3.27 4.77
C PHE A 191 12.72 -2.66 6.17
N SER A 192 12.39 -3.46 7.19
CA SER A 192 12.33 -3.00 8.58
C SER A 192 13.67 -2.49 9.09
N GLN A 193 14.79 -3.10 8.69
CA GLN A 193 16.13 -2.67 9.08
C GLN A 193 16.56 -1.38 8.38
N SER A 194 16.23 -1.22 7.11
CA SER A 194 16.63 -0.07 6.29
C SER A 194 15.71 1.14 6.42
N ALA A 195 14.45 0.94 6.83
CA ALA A 195 13.45 2.00 6.84
C ALA A 195 13.81 3.19 7.76
N PRO A 196 14.25 3.01 9.02
CA PRO A 196 14.59 4.15 9.89
C PRO A 196 15.66 5.07 9.29
N ASN A 197 16.72 4.48 8.72
CA ASN A 197 17.83 5.21 8.10
C ASN A 197 17.42 6.00 6.85
N THR A 198 16.29 5.63 6.24
CA THR A 198 15.77 6.30 5.05
C THR A 198 14.70 7.34 5.41
N ILE A 199 13.85 7.05 6.40
CA ILE A 199 12.73 7.92 6.77
C ILE A 199 13.19 9.09 7.65
N ALA A 200 14.13 8.89 8.59
CA ALA A 200 14.58 9.99 9.45
C ALA A 200 15.15 11.18 8.65
N PRO A 201 16.03 11.00 7.65
CA PRO A 201 16.49 12.12 6.82
C PRO A 201 15.37 12.77 6.01
N ARG A 202 14.40 12.00 5.51
CA ARG A 202 13.25 12.54 4.76
C ARG A 202 12.40 13.47 5.62
N LEU A 203 12.18 13.09 6.89
CA LEU A 203 11.42 13.90 7.84
C LEU A 203 12.18 15.17 8.21
N ALA A 204 13.48 15.07 8.46
CA ALA A 204 14.33 16.24 8.74
C ALA A 204 14.30 17.25 7.58
N GLN A 205 14.54 16.77 6.35
CA GLN A 205 14.49 17.62 5.15
C GLN A 205 13.12 18.30 4.97
N TYR A 206 12.03 17.58 5.24
CA TYR A 206 10.69 18.16 5.17
C TYR A 206 10.45 19.21 6.26
N ALA A 207 10.92 18.97 7.48
CA ALA A 207 10.81 19.93 8.58
C ALA A 207 11.58 21.23 8.27
N ASP A 208 12.78 21.11 7.68
CA ASP A 208 13.57 22.25 7.23
C ASP A 208 12.82 23.06 6.16
N GLN A 209 12.28 22.39 5.14
CA GLN A 209 11.49 23.03 4.08
C GLN A 209 10.25 23.76 4.63
N LEU A 210 9.56 23.16 5.60
CA LEU A 210 8.41 23.80 6.25
C LEU A 210 8.83 25.03 7.06
N ASN A 211 9.94 24.96 7.78
CA ASN A 211 10.45 26.09 8.56
C ASN A 211 10.86 27.25 7.66
N GLU A 212 11.53 26.98 6.53
CA GLU A 212 11.86 28.03 5.56
C GLU A 212 10.60 28.66 4.96
N ARG A 213 9.61 27.85 4.56
CA ARG A 213 8.33 28.38 4.06
C ARG A 213 7.64 29.29 5.09
N ARG A 214 7.63 28.90 6.37
CA ARG A 214 7.06 29.73 7.46
C ARG A 214 7.78 31.07 7.60
N LYS A 215 9.11 31.09 7.46
CA LYS A 215 9.89 32.34 7.49
C LYS A 215 9.53 33.26 6.32
N TYR A 216 9.43 32.72 5.11
CA TYR A 216 9.04 33.49 3.93
C TYR A 216 7.62 34.05 4.04
N GLU A 217 6.64 33.23 4.44
CA GLU A 217 5.25 33.68 4.63
C GLU A 217 5.14 34.79 5.71
N ALA A 218 5.90 34.67 6.81
CA ALA A 218 5.95 35.70 7.83
C ALA A 218 6.61 37.01 7.34
N MET A 219 7.67 36.92 6.54
CA MET A 219 8.32 38.09 5.94
C MET A 219 7.41 38.82 4.95
N GLU A 220 6.65 38.09 4.11
CA GLU A 220 5.70 38.73 3.19
C GLU A 220 4.59 39.47 3.94
N LEU A 221 4.04 38.88 5.01
CA LEU A 221 3.03 39.53 5.84
C LEU A 221 3.56 40.81 6.48
N LEU A 222 4.78 40.79 7.02
CA LEU A 222 5.41 41.96 7.62
C LEU A 222 5.70 43.06 6.60
N ASN A 223 6.06 42.72 5.35
CA ASN A 223 6.31 43.68 4.28
C ASN A 223 5.01 44.24 3.64
N SER A 224 3.85 43.70 4.00
CA SER A 224 2.54 44.11 3.49
C SER A 224 1.77 45.07 4.42
N ILE A 225 2.36 45.43 5.56
CA ILE A 225 1.85 46.38 6.57
C ILE A 225 2.68 47.66 6.51
#